data_AF-A0A091BY60-F1
#
_entry.id   AF-A0A091BY60-F1
#
_cell.length_a   1.000
_cell.length_b   1.000
_cell.length_c   1.000
_cell.angle_alpha   90.00
_cell.angle_beta   90.00
_cell.angle_gamma   90.00
#
_symmetry.space_group_name_H-M   'P 1'
#
loop_
_entity.id
_entity.type
_entity.pdbx_description
1 polymer ?
#
loop_
_entity_poly.entity_id
_entity_poly.type
_entity_poly.pdbx_seq_one_letter_code
_entity_poly.pdbx_strand_id
1 'polypeptide(L)'
;MPSIASVSEITLETATKEAIQGTYLYLRGGKVEENQPAALRQGTKIIVENLFYNTPARLKYVKTLQTELAHIGDIVNRLALSHPDIAFHLVHEGNSMLSTSGNGDLKQTIAGIYGVQTAKKMREIKTEDLDFKISGYITLPEVTRANRNYLSTIVNGRYIKNFALNKAIVNGYGSKLMVGRFPIAVVEIEMDPLLVDVNVHPTKQEVRLSKEQELTSLLSKTINERLREEDLIPNASDNLNFNKKEEQENTNAQQLAMDFTEEKKTSSLAYDKNSGDFYVNESNDIFVENSVDKLGDKSGKIDNLQEDSIGNADMTKDHRQAEELERKNAGNEAVEKNERIQNVCFKRRSWTILSSMFIKKKIGK
;
A
#
# COMPACT_ATOMS: atom_id res chain seq x y z
N MET A 1 3.65 -30.96 -1.89
CA MET A 1 4.76 -31.37 -1.01
C MET A 1 5.93 -31.98 -1.78
N PRO A 2 5.82 -33.06 -2.59
CA PRO A 2 6.98 -33.71 -3.20
C PRO A 2 7.89 -32.76 -4.00
N SER A 3 7.29 -31.85 -4.77
CA SER A 3 8.00 -30.85 -5.59
C SER A 3 8.78 -29.79 -4.80
N ILE A 4 8.52 -29.63 -3.50
CA ILE A 4 9.27 -28.75 -2.61
C ILE A 4 10.39 -29.56 -1.95
N ALA A 5 10.06 -30.75 -1.44
CA ALA A 5 11.01 -31.67 -0.82
C ALA A 5 12.17 -32.03 -1.75
N SER A 6 11.93 -32.17 -3.06
CA SER A 6 12.98 -32.47 -4.05
C SER A 6 14.01 -31.35 -4.26
N VAL A 7 13.73 -30.12 -3.80
CA VAL A 7 14.60 -28.95 -4.01
C VAL A 7 14.94 -28.19 -2.71
N SER A 8 14.74 -28.82 -1.55
CA SER A 8 15.02 -28.22 -0.24
C SER A 8 15.37 -29.29 0.79
N GLU A 9 15.76 -28.85 1.97
CA GLU A 9 15.81 -29.64 3.19
C GLU A 9 14.53 -29.34 3.98
N ILE A 10 13.76 -30.37 4.34
CA ILE A 10 12.46 -30.22 5.02
C ILE A 10 12.46 -30.99 6.33
N THR A 11 12.15 -30.29 7.41
CA THR A 11 11.78 -30.91 8.69
C THR A 11 10.26 -30.84 8.85
N LEU A 12 9.62 -31.99 9.08
CA LEU A 12 8.19 -32.10 9.31
C LEU A 12 7.93 -32.76 10.66
N GLU A 13 7.20 -32.06 11.52
CA GLU A 13 6.66 -32.57 12.79
C GLU A 13 5.14 -32.61 12.66
N THR A 14 4.50 -33.76 12.91
CA THR A 14 3.04 -33.88 12.84
C THR A 14 2.47 -34.83 13.88
N ALA A 15 1.26 -34.53 14.37
CA ALA A 15 0.45 -35.45 15.15
C ALA A 15 -1.05 -35.26 14.86
N THR A 16 -1.74 -36.37 14.62
CA THR A 16 -3.22 -36.38 14.56
C THR A 16 -3.81 -36.36 15.97
N LYS A 17 -5.10 -36.04 16.09
CA LYS A 17 -5.81 -35.96 17.38
C LYS A 17 -5.86 -37.30 18.14
N GLU A 18 -5.75 -38.40 17.41
CA GLU A 18 -5.90 -39.77 17.91
C GLU A 18 -4.54 -40.51 17.97
N ALA A 19 -3.44 -39.84 17.60
CA ALA A 19 -2.11 -40.44 17.66
C ALA A 19 -1.61 -40.60 19.11
N ILE A 20 -0.97 -41.72 19.39
CA ILE A 20 -0.32 -42.01 20.68
C ILE A 20 1.05 -41.31 20.77
N GLN A 21 1.71 -41.10 19.63
CA GLN A 21 3.00 -40.42 19.50
C GLN A 21 2.98 -39.49 18.28
N GLY A 22 3.75 -38.40 18.31
CA GLY A 22 3.98 -37.59 17.12
C GLY A 22 4.97 -38.28 16.18
N THR A 23 5.07 -37.78 14.94
CA THR A 23 6.05 -38.22 13.94
C THR A 23 6.96 -37.05 13.58
N TYR A 24 8.27 -37.28 13.64
CA TYR A 24 9.31 -36.41 13.09
C TYR A 24 9.85 -37.04 11.81
N LEU A 25 9.95 -36.24 10.76
CA LEU A 25 10.43 -36.66 9.45
C LEU A 25 11.39 -35.61 8.89
N TYR A 26 12.63 -35.99 8.64
CA TYR A 26 13.61 -35.15 7.95
C TYR A 26 13.82 -35.66 6.52
N LEU A 27 13.64 -34.75 5.55
CA LEU A 27 13.78 -35.04 4.13
C LEU A 27 14.83 -34.14 3.49
N ARG A 28 15.66 -34.72 2.64
CA ARG A 28 16.71 -34.04 1.89
C ARG A 28 16.66 -34.41 0.42
N GLY A 29 16.44 -33.41 -0.45
CA GLY A 29 16.36 -33.64 -1.90
C GLY A 29 15.30 -34.67 -2.31
N GLY A 30 14.21 -34.77 -1.53
CA GLY A 30 13.09 -35.69 -1.76
C GLY A 30 13.26 -37.09 -1.16
N LYS A 31 14.41 -37.40 -0.54
CA LYS A 31 14.64 -38.66 0.19
C LYS A 31 14.40 -38.45 1.68
N VAL A 32 13.84 -39.44 2.35
CA VAL A 32 13.75 -39.47 3.82
C VAL A 32 15.10 -39.91 4.36
N GLU A 33 15.73 -39.08 5.21
CA GLU A 33 16.98 -39.42 5.91
C GLU A 33 16.70 -39.85 7.35
N GLU A 34 15.74 -39.20 8.04
CA GLU A 34 15.32 -39.58 9.39
C GLU A 34 13.80 -39.72 9.50
N ASN A 35 13.35 -40.73 10.25
CA ASN A 35 11.96 -40.93 10.65
C ASN A 35 11.96 -41.46 12.10
N GLN A 36 11.48 -40.67 13.04
CA GLN A 36 11.52 -40.99 14.48
C GLN A 36 10.27 -40.47 15.22
N PRO A 37 9.94 -41.02 16.40
CA PRO A 37 8.87 -40.48 17.23
C PRO A 37 9.13 -39.03 17.66
N ALA A 38 8.07 -38.23 17.73
CA ALA A 38 8.10 -36.83 18.14
C ALA A 38 7.15 -36.54 19.30
N ALA A 39 7.32 -35.37 19.92
CA ALA A 39 6.39 -34.86 20.93
C ALA A 39 4.97 -34.76 20.36
N LEU A 40 3.98 -35.19 21.15
CA LEU A 40 2.58 -35.21 20.74
C LEU A 40 1.95 -33.80 20.79
N ARG A 41 2.23 -32.98 19.77
CA ARG A 41 1.57 -31.69 19.56
C ARG A 41 0.63 -31.79 18.36
N GLN A 42 -0.68 -31.75 18.61
CA GLN A 42 -1.68 -31.80 17.55
C GLN A 42 -1.43 -30.70 16.49
N GLY A 43 -1.46 -31.09 15.22
CA GLY A 43 -1.23 -30.22 14.08
C GLY A 43 -0.01 -30.67 13.26
N THR A 44 0.47 -29.78 12.40
CA THR A 44 1.61 -30.03 11.51
C THR A 44 2.47 -28.78 11.43
N LYS A 45 3.76 -28.94 11.72
CA LYS A 45 4.80 -27.92 11.57
C LYS A 45 5.74 -28.36 10.45
N ILE A 46 5.96 -27.47 9.49
CA ILE A 46 6.84 -27.70 8.34
C ILE A 46 7.89 -26.59 8.38
N ILE A 47 9.16 -26.99 8.44
CA ILE A 47 10.32 -26.11 8.27
C ILE A 47 10.90 -26.44 6.90
N VAL A 48 11.13 -25.42 6.06
CA VAL A 48 11.77 -25.56 4.75
C VAL A 48 13.04 -24.73 4.76
N GLU A 49 14.18 -25.40 4.66
CA GLU A 49 15.52 -24.81 4.73
C GLU A 49 16.25 -25.06 3.40
N ASN A 50 17.26 -24.23 3.12
CA ASN A 50 18.17 -24.39 1.97
C ASN A 50 17.43 -24.56 0.62
N LEU A 51 16.39 -23.75 0.38
CA LEU A 51 15.60 -23.80 -0.85
C LEU A 51 16.47 -23.57 -2.10
N PHE A 52 16.34 -24.47 -3.08
CA PHE A 52 17.11 -24.56 -4.32
C PHE A 52 18.60 -24.92 -4.18
N TYR A 53 19.07 -25.43 -3.03
CA TYR A 53 20.49 -25.81 -2.82
C TYR A 53 21.06 -26.76 -3.90
N ASN A 54 20.23 -27.69 -4.40
CA ASN A 54 20.59 -28.66 -5.42
C ASN A 54 20.23 -28.22 -6.86
N THR A 55 19.67 -27.03 -7.05
CA THR A 55 19.28 -26.48 -8.36
C THR A 55 19.80 -25.03 -8.53
N PRO A 56 21.11 -24.82 -8.75
CA PRO A 56 21.71 -23.48 -8.78
C PRO A 56 21.16 -22.60 -9.92
N ALA A 57 20.67 -23.19 -11.02
CA ALA A 57 19.98 -22.46 -12.07
C ALA A 57 18.69 -21.78 -11.56
N ARG A 58 17.92 -22.44 -10.68
CA ARG A 58 16.70 -21.84 -10.06
C ARG A 58 17.04 -20.79 -9.03
N LEU A 59 18.12 -21.00 -8.26
CA LEU A 59 18.59 -20.03 -7.27
C LEU A 59 18.91 -18.67 -7.91
N LYS A 60 19.44 -18.64 -9.15
CA LYS A 60 19.69 -17.41 -9.92
C LYS A 60 18.42 -16.63 -10.33
N TYR A 61 17.24 -17.24 -10.32
CA TYR A 61 15.97 -16.57 -10.63
C TYR A 61 15.25 -16.01 -9.40
N VAL A 62 15.73 -16.31 -8.18
CA VAL A 62 15.20 -15.73 -6.95
C VAL A 62 15.51 -14.22 -6.97
N LYS A 63 14.50 -13.39 -6.72
CA LYS A 63 14.67 -11.93 -6.73
C LYS A 63 15.31 -11.43 -5.43
N THR A 64 15.37 -10.11 -5.26
CA THR A 64 15.78 -9.52 -3.98
C THR A 64 14.85 -9.99 -2.85
N LEU A 65 15.42 -10.15 -1.65
CA LEU A 65 14.69 -10.61 -0.45
C LEU A 65 13.41 -9.81 -0.21
N GLN A 66 13.46 -8.49 -0.39
CA GLN A 66 12.32 -7.59 -0.23
C GLN A 66 11.18 -7.90 -1.23
N THR A 67 11.52 -8.32 -2.46
CA THR A 67 10.52 -8.67 -3.48
C THR A 67 9.86 -10.01 -3.15
N GLU A 68 10.63 -11.00 -2.72
CA GLU A 68 10.09 -12.31 -2.30
C GLU A 68 9.25 -12.17 -1.01
N LEU A 69 9.67 -11.37 -0.03
CA LEU A 69 8.87 -11.05 1.15
C LEU A 69 7.56 -10.35 0.80
N ALA A 70 7.58 -9.42 -0.17
CA ALA A 70 6.36 -8.78 -0.66
C ALA A 70 5.42 -9.80 -1.33
N HIS A 71 5.96 -10.75 -2.11
CA HIS A 71 5.18 -11.83 -2.71
C HIS A 71 4.60 -12.80 -1.65
N ILE A 72 5.36 -13.15 -0.61
CA ILE A 72 4.89 -13.97 0.52
C ILE A 72 3.77 -13.25 1.28
N GLY A 73 3.99 -11.98 1.67
CA GLY A 73 2.98 -11.18 2.36
C GLY A 73 1.69 -11.03 1.56
N ASP A 74 1.80 -10.79 0.25
CA ASP A 74 0.68 -10.72 -0.69
C ASP A 74 -0.12 -12.04 -0.80
N ILE A 75 0.54 -13.20 -0.67
CA ILE A 75 -0.13 -14.51 -0.59
C ILE A 75 -0.84 -14.70 0.76
N VAL A 76 -0.16 -14.43 1.88
CA VAL A 76 -0.74 -14.62 3.23
C VAL A 76 -1.90 -13.66 3.47
N ASN A 77 -1.79 -12.40 3.03
CA ASN A 77 -2.89 -11.43 3.09
C ASN A 77 -4.14 -11.94 2.37
N ARG A 78 -4.00 -12.55 1.18
CA ARG A 78 -5.13 -13.11 0.44
C ARG A 78 -5.75 -14.32 1.15
N LEU A 79 -4.93 -15.22 1.70
CA LEU A 79 -5.42 -16.35 2.48
C LEU A 79 -6.21 -15.89 3.70
N ALA A 80 -5.73 -14.85 4.39
CA ALA A 80 -6.43 -14.24 5.52
C ALA A 80 -7.77 -13.60 5.11
N LEU A 81 -7.81 -12.83 4.02
CA LEU A 81 -9.06 -12.25 3.50
C LEU A 81 -10.06 -13.32 3.04
N SER A 82 -9.59 -14.45 2.53
CA SER A 82 -10.40 -15.56 2.04
C SER A 82 -10.99 -16.42 3.16
N HIS A 83 -10.35 -16.43 4.34
CA HIS A 83 -10.72 -17.25 5.51
C HIS A 83 -10.59 -16.40 6.82
N PRO A 84 -11.52 -15.46 7.07
CA PRO A 84 -11.48 -14.58 8.25
C PRO A 84 -11.73 -15.32 9.58
N ASP A 85 -12.16 -16.58 9.52
CA ASP A 85 -12.29 -17.53 10.64
C ASP A 85 -10.94 -18.10 11.11
N ILE A 86 -9.86 -17.91 10.33
CA ILE A 86 -8.52 -18.40 10.65
C ILE A 86 -7.61 -17.24 11.06
N ALA A 87 -6.91 -17.40 12.18
CA ALA A 87 -5.88 -16.47 12.61
C ALA A 87 -4.56 -16.73 11.87
N PHE A 88 -4.03 -15.70 11.20
CA PHE A 88 -2.77 -15.73 10.47
C PHE A 88 -1.75 -14.83 11.15
N HIS A 89 -0.52 -15.34 11.31
CA HIS A 89 0.62 -14.57 11.80
C HIS A 89 1.80 -14.76 10.84
N LEU A 90 2.37 -13.65 10.36
CA LEU A 90 3.57 -13.64 9.52
C LEU A 90 4.66 -12.83 10.22
N VAL A 91 5.80 -13.47 10.46
CA VAL A 91 6.96 -12.86 11.15
C VAL A 91 8.20 -13.00 10.27
N HIS A 92 8.97 -11.93 10.15
CA HIS A 92 10.26 -11.90 9.46
C HIS A 92 11.32 -11.29 10.37
N GLU A 93 12.40 -12.02 10.66
CA GLU A 93 13.50 -11.62 11.55
C GLU A 93 13.02 -11.04 12.91
N GLY A 94 11.94 -11.59 13.46
CA GLY A 94 11.33 -11.16 14.72
C GLY A 94 10.29 -10.03 14.58
N ASN A 95 10.23 -9.35 13.44
CA ASN A 95 9.22 -8.33 13.16
C ASN A 95 7.91 -8.96 12.68
N SER A 96 6.81 -8.66 13.36
CA SER A 96 5.46 -9.08 12.95
C SER A 96 4.99 -8.25 11.76
N MET A 97 4.91 -8.88 10.58
CA MET A 97 4.44 -8.25 9.34
C MET A 97 2.91 -8.29 9.20
N LEU A 98 2.27 -9.37 9.66
CA LEU A 98 0.82 -9.54 9.65
C LEU A 98 0.37 -10.27 10.91
N SER A 99 -0.76 -9.83 11.47
CA SER A 99 -1.47 -10.54 12.52
C SER A 99 -2.98 -10.35 12.34
N THR A 100 -3.75 -11.44 12.25
CA THR A 100 -5.22 -11.40 12.14
C THR A 100 -5.88 -12.14 13.30
N SER A 101 -7.10 -11.72 13.68
CA SER A 101 -7.76 -12.21 14.90
C SER A 101 -8.45 -13.58 14.75
N GLY A 102 -8.79 -14.02 13.54
CA GLY A 102 -9.49 -15.31 13.31
C GLY A 102 -10.90 -15.37 13.91
N ASN A 103 -11.61 -14.24 13.97
CA ASN A 103 -12.93 -14.12 14.61
C ASN A 103 -14.11 -14.36 13.64
N GLY A 104 -13.86 -14.59 12.35
CA GLY A 104 -14.88 -14.66 11.29
C GLY A 104 -15.32 -13.29 10.75
N ASP A 105 -14.93 -12.18 11.38
CA ASP A 105 -15.22 -10.82 10.92
C ASP A 105 -14.20 -10.36 9.86
N LEU A 106 -14.66 -10.27 8.60
CA LEU A 106 -13.87 -9.79 7.47
C LEU A 106 -13.37 -8.34 7.68
N LYS A 107 -14.14 -7.47 8.34
CA LYS A 107 -13.75 -6.08 8.60
C LYS A 107 -12.61 -5.97 9.61
N GLN A 108 -12.59 -6.83 10.63
CA GLN A 108 -11.46 -6.95 11.56
C GLN A 108 -10.21 -7.48 10.86
N THR A 109 -10.37 -8.48 9.98
CA THR A 109 -9.27 -9.07 9.21
C THR A 109 -8.65 -8.03 8.26
N ILE A 110 -9.48 -7.25 7.56
CA ILE A 110 -9.11 -6.08 6.76
C ILE A 110 -8.35 -5.04 7.62
N ALA A 111 -8.81 -4.75 8.83
CA ALA A 111 -8.15 -3.81 9.73
C ALA A 111 -6.75 -4.29 10.19
N GLY A 112 -6.56 -5.60 10.34
CA GLY A 112 -5.25 -6.21 10.63
C GLY A 112 -4.27 -6.18 9.45
N ILE A 113 -4.77 -6.21 8.21
CA ILE A 113 -3.94 -6.20 6.99
C ILE A 113 -3.65 -4.77 6.49
N TYR A 114 -4.69 -3.94 6.36
CA TYR A 114 -4.59 -2.61 5.75
C TYR A 114 -4.63 -1.45 6.76
N GLY A 115 -4.68 -1.76 8.05
CA GLY A 115 -4.74 -0.80 9.16
C GLY A 115 -6.15 -0.29 9.45
N VAL A 116 -6.38 0.03 10.73
CA VAL A 116 -7.68 0.47 11.27
C VAL A 116 -8.25 1.69 10.55
N GLN A 117 -7.40 2.66 10.16
CA GLN A 117 -7.86 3.87 9.46
C GLN A 117 -8.43 3.56 8.07
N THR A 118 -7.86 2.59 7.36
CA THR A 118 -8.39 2.12 6.07
C THR A 118 -9.73 1.42 6.27
N ALA A 119 -9.84 0.54 7.26
CA ALA A 119 -11.06 -0.21 7.56
C ALA A 119 -12.24 0.67 8.02
N LYS A 120 -11.98 1.81 8.68
CA LYS A 120 -13.00 2.84 9.00
C LYS A 120 -13.58 3.50 7.74
N LYS A 121 -12.75 3.74 6.72
CA LYS A 121 -13.12 4.32 5.42
C LYS A 121 -13.61 3.28 4.41
N MET A 122 -13.93 2.07 4.85
CA MET A 122 -14.60 1.07 4.03
C MET A 122 -16.12 1.06 4.26
N ARG A 123 -16.85 0.71 3.20
CA ARG A 123 -18.29 0.48 3.20
C ARG A 123 -18.56 -0.95 2.80
N GLU A 124 -19.50 -1.57 3.50
CA GLU A 124 -19.96 -2.91 3.18
C GLU A 124 -20.81 -2.86 1.90
N ILE A 125 -20.61 -3.82 1.01
CA ILE A 125 -21.47 -4.12 -0.13
C ILE A 125 -22.11 -5.49 0.09
N LYS A 126 -23.41 -5.60 -0.19
CA LYS A 126 -24.20 -6.84 -0.13
C LYS A 126 -25.24 -6.79 -1.24
N THR A 127 -25.27 -7.81 -2.10
CA THR A 127 -26.25 -7.96 -3.17
C THR A 127 -26.44 -9.43 -3.47
N GLU A 128 -27.69 -9.83 -3.69
CA GLU A 128 -28.08 -11.20 -4.00
C GLU A 128 -28.88 -11.19 -5.30
N ASP A 129 -28.62 -12.19 -6.14
CA ASP A 129 -29.25 -12.48 -7.42
C ASP A 129 -29.45 -14.01 -7.51
N LEU A 130 -30.19 -14.52 -8.51
CA LEU A 130 -30.55 -15.94 -8.58
C LEU A 130 -29.32 -16.87 -8.66
N ASP A 131 -28.27 -16.45 -9.38
CA ASP A 131 -27.04 -17.24 -9.57
C ASP A 131 -25.88 -16.83 -8.64
N PHE A 132 -25.98 -15.65 -7.99
CA PHE A 132 -24.84 -14.97 -7.38
C PHE A 132 -25.19 -14.30 -6.05
N LYS A 133 -24.33 -14.46 -5.05
CA LYS A 133 -24.38 -13.69 -3.80
C LYS A 133 -23.05 -12.98 -3.59
N ILE A 134 -23.09 -11.65 -3.64
CA ILE A 134 -21.93 -10.76 -3.53
C ILE A 134 -21.95 -10.13 -2.14
N SER A 135 -20.85 -10.26 -1.41
CA SER A 135 -20.60 -9.54 -0.17
C SER A 135 -19.18 -8.96 -0.14
N GLY A 136 -18.89 -8.07 0.81
CA GLY A 136 -17.53 -7.58 1.02
C GLY A 136 -17.45 -6.10 1.37
N TYR A 137 -16.26 -5.53 1.15
CA TYR A 137 -15.91 -4.17 1.59
C TYR A 137 -15.16 -3.42 0.49
N ILE A 138 -15.57 -2.17 0.25
CA ILE A 138 -14.95 -1.24 -0.71
C ILE A 138 -14.54 0.05 0.00
N THR A 139 -13.41 0.68 -0.37
CA THR A 139 -13.03 1.99 0.19
C THR A 139 -13.81 3.15 -0.42
N LEU A 140 -14.01 4.21 0.35
CA LEU A 140 -14.41 5.50 -0.20
C LEU A 140 -13.39 6.00 -1.26
N PRO A 141 -13.82 6.79 -2.27
CA PRO A 141 -12.94 7.26 -3.36
C PRO A 141 -11.73 8.09 -2.90
N GLU A 142 -11.76 8.64 -1.68
CA GLU A 142 -10.62 9.29 -1.03
C GLU A 142 -9.41 8.34 -0.85
N VAL A 143 -9.67 7.06 -0.56
CA VAL A 143 -8.62 6.09 -0.20
C VAL A 143 -8.29 5.24 -1.41
N THR A 144 -7.24 5.64 -2.12
CA THR A 144 -6.75 4.97 -3.32
C THR A 144 -5.30 4.50 -3.19
N ARG A 145 -4.88 3.66 -4.13
CA ARG A 145 -3.52 3.17 -4.34
C ARG A 145 -3.15 3.30 -5.82
N ALA A 146 -1.85 3.36 -6.11
CA ALA A 146 -1.34 3.38 -7.49
C ALA A 146 -1.33 2.00 -8.15
N ASN A 147 -1.54 0.92 -7.38
CA ASN A 147 -1.45 -0.46 -7.85
C ASN A 147 -2.74 -1.24 -7.53
N ARG A 148 -3.19 -2.02 -8.51
CA ARG A 148 -4.33 -2.95 -8.48
C ARG A 148 -4.19 -4.15 -7.53
N ASN A 149 -3.01 -4.39 -6.94
CA ASN A 149 -2.80 -5.51 -5.99
C ASN A 149 -3.74 -5.50 -4.77
N TYR A 150 -4.33 -4.34 -4.45
CA TYR A 150 -5.29 -4.14 -3.35
C TYR A 150 -6.75 -4.43 -3.75
N LEU A 151 -6.99 -4.90 -4.97
CA LEU A 151 -8.26 -5.46 -5.41
C LEU A 151 -8.21 -6.98 -5.17
N SER A 152 -8.99 -7.44 -4.19
CA SER A 152 -9.14 -8.84 -3.85
C SER A 152 -10.52 -9.32 -4.25
N THR A 153 -10.56 -10.26 -5.19
CA THR A 153 -11.78 -10.98 -5.56
C THR A 153 -11.65 -12.43 -5.08
N ILE A 154 -12.62 -12.87 -4.29
CA ILE A 154 -12.72 -14.20 -3.71
C ILE A 154 -14.00 -14.82 -4.27
N VAL A 155 -13.92 -16.04 -4.80
CA VAL A 155 -15.09 -16.80 -5.23
C VAL A 155 -15.11 -18.12 -4.47
N ASN A 156 -16.22 -18.45 -3.80
CA ASN A 156 -16.38 -19.67 -3.01
C ASN A 156 -15.18 -19.95 -2.07
N GLY A 157 -14.74 -18.93 -1.32
CA GLY A 157 -13.61 -19.02 -0.39
C GLY A 157 -12.23 -19.18 -1.06
N ARG A 158 -12.08 -18.89 -2.36
CA ARG A 158 -10.79 -18.87 -3.08
C ARG A 158 -10.51 -17.51 -3.70
N TYR A 159 -9.35 -16.92 -3.41
CA TYR A 159 -8.84 -15.77 -4.16
C TYR A 159 -8.57 -16.10 -5.63
N ILE A 160 -9.09 -15.26 -6.55
CA ILE A 160 -8.96 -15.41 -8.00
C ILE A 160 -8.45 -14.10 -8.62
N LYS A 161 -7.56 -14.22 -9.61
CA LYS A 161 -7.16 -13.11 -10.48
C LYS A 161 -8.04 -13.11 -11.72
N ASN A 162 -9.02 -12.21 -11.75
CA ASN A 162 -9.86 -11.99 -12.93
C ASN A 162 -9.77 -10.51 -13.35
N PHE A 163 -9.42 -10.27 -14.62
CA PHE A 163 -9.27 -8.90 -15.14
C PHE A 163 -10.62 -8.20 -15.38
N ALA A 164 -11.66 -8.95 -15.75
CA ALA A 164 -13.00 -8.41 -15.96
C ALA A 164 -13.64 -7.97 -14.64
N LEU A 165 -13.54 -8.77 -13.56
CA LEU A 165 -14.03 -8.40 -12.24
C LEU A 165 -13.25 -7.21 -11.64
N ASN A 166 -11.93 -7.18 -11.78
CA ASN A 166 -11.14 -6.00 -11.39
C ASN A 166 -11.54 -4.73 -12.17
N LYS A 167 -11.85 -4.87 -13.47
CA LYS A 167 -12.36 -3.76 -14.30
C LYS A 167 -13.77 -3.34 -13.88
N ALA A 168 -14.65 -4.29 -13.52
CA ALA A 168 -15.99 -4.04 -13.01
C ALA A 168 -15.97 -3.24 -11.70
N ILE A 169 -15.07 -3.59 -10.77
CA ILE A 169 -14.88 -2.83 -9.53
C ILE A 169 -14.51 -1.38 -9.86
N VAL A 170 -13.51 -1.14 -10.71
CA VAL A 170 -13.09 0.22 -11.09
C VAL A 170 -14.21 0.97 -11.84
N ASN A 171 -14.91 0.30 -12.77
CA ASN A 171 -16.04 0.87 -13.49
C ASN A 171 -17.20 1.29 -12.57
N GLY A 172 -17.46 0.55 -11.49
CA GLY A 172 -18.49 0.86 -10.51
C GLY A 172 -18.28 2.21 -9.80
N TYR A 173 -17.02 2.62 -9.60
CA TYR A 173 -16.70 3.97 -9.10
C TYR A 173 -16.84 5.05 -10.19
N GLY A 174 -16.67 4.69 -11.46
CA GLY A 174 -16.79 5.60 -12.60
C GLY A 174 -15.89 6.83 -12.48
N SER A 175 -16.48 8.02 -12.64
CA SER A 175 -15.79 9.31 -12.54
C SER A 175 -15.30 9.70 -11.14
N LYS A 176 -15.63 8.94 -10.08
CA LYS A 176 -15.19 9.22 -8.71
C LYS A 176 -13.72 8.89 -8.45
N LEU A 177 -13.08 8.13 -9.34
CA LEU A 177 -11.65 7.80 -9.26
C LEU A 177 -10.84 8.59 -10.28
N MET A 178 -9.68 9.08 -9.86
CA MET A 178 -8.68 9.63 -10.77
C MET A 178 -8.12 8.53 -11.69
N VAL A 179 -7.77 8.88 -12.92
CA VAL A 179 -7.14 7.97 -13.88
C VAL A 179 -5.85 7.40 -13.29
N GLY A 180 -5.65 6.07 -13.41
CA GLY A 180 -4.48 5.38 -12.88
C GLY A 180 -4.50 5.14 -11.36
N ARG A 181 -5.60 5.46 -10.66
CA ARG A 181 -5.81 5.15 -9.24
C ARG A 181 -6.79 3.99 -9.08
N PHE A 182 -6.52 3.14 -8.10
CA PHE A 182 -7.34 1.98 -7.76
C PHE A 182 -7.84 2.10 -6.31
N PRO A 183 -9.08 1.70 -6.01
CA PRO A 183 -9.56 1.60 -4.64
C PRO A 183 -8.93 0.38 -3.94
N ILE A 184 -9.18 0.23 -2.64
CA ILE A 184 -8.95 -1.03 -1.93
C ILE A 184 -10.31 -1.70 -1.83
N ALA A 185 -10.43 -2.91 -2.37
CA ALA A 185 -11.68 -3.66 -2.39
C ALA A 185 -11.42 -5.12 -2.04
N VAL A 186 -12.29 -5.69 -1.22
CA VAL A 186 -12.33 -7.11 -0.90
C VAL A 186 -13.74 -7.56 -1.19
N VAL A 187 -13.93 -8.27 -2.29
CA VAL A 187 -15.22 -8.75 -2.78
C VAL A 187 -15.24 -10.27 -2.68
N GLU A 188 -16.23 -10.81 -1.98
CA GLU A 188 -16.52 -12.23 -1.87
C GLU A 188 -17.78 -12.55 -2.68
N ILE A 189 -17.68 -13.59 -3.49
CA ILE A 189 -18.73 -14.00 -4.43
C ILE A 189 -19.02 -15.48 -4.17
N GLU A 190 -20.21 -15.76 -3.66
CA GLU A 190 -20.75 -17.10 -3.55
C GLU A 190 -21.57 -17.39 -4.82
N MET A 191 -21.32 -18.53 -5.46
CA MET A 191 -22.07 -19.00 -6.64
C MET A 191 -21.99 -20.53 -6.76
N ASP A 192 -22.88 -21.14 -7.55
CA ASP A 192 -22.84 -22.58 -7.80
C ASP A 192 -21.46 -23.02 -8.34
N PRO A 193 -20.75 -23.98 -7.70
CA PRO A 193 -19.51 -24.54 -8.23
C PRO A 193 -19.59 -25.07 -9.67
N LEU A 194 -20.76 -25.47 -10.16
CA LEU A 194 -20.98 -25.87 -11.56
C LEU A 194 -20.77 -24.71 -12.56
N LEU A 195 -20.95 -23.47 -12.12
CA LEU A 195 -20.70 -22.26 -12.91
C LEU A 195 -19.22 -21.83 -12.91
N VAL A 196 -18.35 -22.53 -12.18
CA VAL A 196 -16.96 -22.14 -11.88
C VAL A 196 -15.96 -23.19 -12.38
N ASP A 197 -15.37 -22.98 -13.56
CA ASP A 197 -14.28 -23.85 -14.04
C ASP A 197 -12.92 -23.41 -13.47
N VAL A 198 -12.48 -24.15 -12.44
CA VAL A 198 -11.20 -23.96 -11.73
C VAL A 198 -10.01 -24.66 -12.43
N ASN A 199 -10.22 -25.35 -13.54
CA ASN A 199 -9.23 -26.23 -14.18
C ASN A 199 -8.48 -25.58 -15.36
N VAL A 200 -8.55 -24.26 -15.50
CA VAL A 200 -8.07 -23.53 -16.68
C VAL A 200 -6.55 -23.27 -16.67
N HIS A 201 -5.92 -23.09 -15.51
CA HIS A 201 -4.49 -22.78 -15.39
C HIS A 201 -3.78 -23.69 -14.38
N PRO A 202 -2.53 -24.16 -14.60
CA PRO A 202 -1.81 -25.06 -13.69
C PRO A 202 -1.64 -24.54 -12.26
N THR A 203 -1.61 -23.21 -12.06
CA THR A 203 -1.56 -22.60 -10.71
C THR A 203 -2.94 -22.36 -10.09
N LYS A 204 -4.03 -22.58 -10.83
CA LYS A 204 -5.43 -22.40 -10.41
C LYS A 204 -5.76 -21.01 -9.82
N GLN A 205 -5.01 -19.98 -10.24
CA GLN A 205 -5.23 -18.56 -9.88
C GLN A 205 -6.21 -17.86 -10.82
N GLU A 206 -6.38 -18.40 -12.03
CA GLU A 206 -7.32 -17.95 -13.05
C GLU A 206 -8.39 -19.04 -13.20
N VAL A 207 -9.64 -18.60 -13.36
CA VAL A 207 -10.85 -19.42 -13.30
C VAL A 207 -11.80 -18.85 -14.34
N ARG A 208 -12.42 -19.72 -15.14
CA ARG A 208 -13.44 -19.30 -16.10
C ARG A 208 -14.79 -19.33 -15.42
N LEU A 209 -15.44 -18.16 -15.38
CA LEU A 209 -16.76 -17.99 -14.79
C LEU A 209 -17.81 -18.07 -15.90
N SER A 210 -18.82 -18.92 -15.72
CA SER A 210 -20.06 -18.84 -16.49
C SER A 210 -20.78 -17.53 -16.14
N LYS A 211 -21.51 -16.93 -17.09
CA LYS A 211 -22.26 -15.67 -16.89
C LYS A 211 -21.42 -14.47 -16.39
N GLU A 212 -20.12 -14.43 -16.69
CA GLU A 212 -19.20 -13.35 -16.27
C GLU A 212 -19.69 -11.92 -16.60
N GLN A 213 -20.39 -11.73 -17.72
CA GLN A 213 -20.94 -10.42 -18.11
C GLN A 213 -22.09 -9.94 -17.20
N GLU A 214 -22.91 -10.86 -16.72
CA GLU A 214 -24.00 -10.56 -15.78
C GLU A 214 -23.40 -10.19 -14.42
N LEU A 215 -22.46 -11.00 -13.92
CA LEU A 215 -21.74 -10.77 -12.67
C LEU A 215 -20.96 -9.44 -12.64
N THR A 216 -20.22 -9.12 -13.71
CA THR A 216 -19.49 -7.84 -13.83
C THR A 216 -20.45 -6.64 -13.86
N SER A 217 -21.61 -6.77 -14.50
CA SER A 217 -22.63 -5.73 -14.54
C SER A 217 -23.29 -5.52 -13.17
N LEU A 218 -23.67 -6.61 -12.49
CA LEU A 218 -24.24 -6.62 -11.14
C LEU A 218 -23.27 -5.99 -10.13
N LEU A 219 -22.00 -6.37 -10.17
CA LEU A 219 -20.95 -5.82 -9.29
C LEU A 219 -20.72 -4.33 -9.54
N SER A 220 -20.65 -3.90 -10.81
CA SER A 220 -20.47 -2.50 -11.17
C SER A 220 -21.64 -1.64 -10.67
N LYS A 221 -22.88 -2.14 -10.85
CA LYS A 221 -24.12 -1.48 -10.40
C LYS A 221 -24.16 -1.35 -8.87
N THR A 222 -23.93 -2.46 -8.15
CA THR A 222 -23.89 -2.52 -6.68
C THR A 222 -22.94 -1.48 -6.09
N ILE A 223 -21.71 -1.41 -6.62
CA ILE A 223 -20.70 -0.44 -6.17
C ILE A 223 -21.15 0.99 -6.46
N ASN A 224 -21.74 1.24 -7.64
CA ASN A 224 -22.20 2.58 -8.01
C ASN A 224 -23.35 3.06 -7.11
N GLU A 225 -24.32 2.19 -6.82
CA GLU A 225 -25.46 2.47 -5.93
C GLU A 225 -24.98 2.75 -4.50
N ARG A 226 -24.15 1.86 -3.93
CA ARG A 226 -23.61 2.03 -2.57
C ARG A 226 -22.80 3.33 -2.42
N LEU A 227 -22.05 3.72 -3.46
CA LEU A 227 -21.32 4.99 -3.46
C LEU A 227 -22.22 6.22 -3.66
N ARG A 228 -23.41 6.10 -4.26
CA ARG A 228 -24.37 7.22 -4.36
C ARG A 228 -25.07 7.48 -3.03
N GLU A 229 -25.42 6.43 -2.30
CA GLU A 229 -26.05 6.56 -0.97
C GLU A 229 -25.18 7.35 0.01
N GLU A 230 -23.86 7.16 -0.03
CA GLU A 230 -22.94 7.89 0.83
C GLU A 230 -22.83 9.38 0.44
N ASP A 231 -22.80 9.71 -0.86
CA ASP A 231 -22.77 11.11 -1.35
C ASP A 231 -24.04 11.89 -0.95
N LEU A 232 -25.18 11.19 -0.76
CA LEU A 232 -26.44 11.78 -0.31
C LEU A 232 -26.44 12.10 1.20
N ILE A 233 -25.45 11.62 1.95
CA ILE A 233 -25.23 11.95 3.36
C ILE A 233 -23.88 12.68 3.51
N PRO A 234 -23.72 13.90 2.93
CA PRO A 234 -22.59 14.74 3.30
C PRO A 234 -22.71 15.05 4.80
N ASN A 235 -21.58 15.16 5.52
CA ASN A 235 -21.55 15.38 6.96
C ASN A 235 -22.20 16.72 7.35
N ALA A 236 -23.53 16.73 7.48
CA ALA A 236 -24.29 17.91 7.87
C ALA A 236 -23.83 18.41 9.25
N SER A 237 -23.53 17.48 10.17
CA SER A 237 -22.95 17.77 11.49
C SER A 237 -21.66 18.60 11.45
N ASP A 238 -20.79 18.36 10.47
CA ASP A 238 -19.46 18.98 10.46
C ASP A 238 -19.53 20.40 9.89
N ASN A 239 -20.41 20.64 8.91
CA ASN A 239 -20.67 21.98 8.35
C ASN A 239 -21.53 22.88 9.26
N LEU A 240 -22.32 22.32 10.18
CA LEU A 240 -23.15 23.09 11.11
C LEU A 240 -22.33 23.82 12.21
N ASN A 241 -21.09 23.41 12.46
CA ASN A 241 -20.27 23.95 13.55
C ASN A 241 -19.51 25.26 13.22
N PHE A 242 -19.55 25.73 11.97
CA PHE A 242 -18.76 26.90 11.53
C PHE A 242 -19.47 28.26 11.68
N ASN A 243 -20.73 28.30 12.12
CA ASN A 243 -21.52 29.53 12.21
C ASN A 243 -22.22 29.74 13.56
N LYS A 244 -21.60 29.31 14.68
CA LYS A 244 -21.97 29.81 16.00
C LYS A 244 -21.03 30.93 16.43
N LYS A 245 -21.37 32.17 16.04
CA LYS A 245 -20.90 33.34 16.79
C LYS A 245 -21.43 33.20 18.22
N GLU A 246 -20.55 33.09 19.19
CA GLU A 246 -20.92 33.23 20.60
C GLU A 246 -21.11 34.71 20.89
N GLU A 247 -22.34 35.20 20.71
CA GLU A 247 -22.77 36.45 21.31
C GLU A 247 -22.85 36.23 22.82
N GLN A 248 -21.75 36.58 23.51
CA GLN A 248 -21.74 36.62 24.97
C GLN A 248 -22.60 37.81 25.43
N GLU A 249 -23.85 37.51 25.81
CA GLU A 249 -24.75 38.44 26.49
C GLU A 249 -24.20 38.82 27.88
N ASN A 250 -23.24 39.75 27.91
CA ASN A 250 -22.78 40.38 29.13
C ASN A 250 -23.83 41.39 29.63
N THR A 251 -24.87 40.88 30.30
CA THR A 251 -25.78 41.70 31.11
C THR A 251 -25.07 42.22 32.35
N ASN A 252 -24.40 43.37 32.22
CA ASN A 252 -24.10 44.25 33.34
C ASN A 252 -24.20 45.71 32.90
N ALA A 253 -25.37 46.30 33.16
CA ALA A 253 -25.60 47.72 32.94
C ALA A 253 -24.95 48.54 34.07
N GLN A 254 -23.73 49.01 33.86
CA GLN A 254 -23.15 50.09 34.65
C GLN A 254 -22.53 51.18 33.76
N GLN A 255 -23.32 52.25 33.63
CA GLN A 255 -22.91 53.65 33.62
C GLN A 255 -22.06 54.19 32.44
N LEU A 256 -22.65 55.18 31.77
CA LEU A 256 -22.07 55.95 30.67
C LEU A 256 -20.81 56.74 31.08
N ALA A 257 -19.71 56.56 30.35
CA ALA A 257 -18.82 57.64 29.90
C ALA A 257 -17.77 57.08 28.92
N MET A 258 -17.86 57.41 27.63
CA MET A 258 -16.72 57.38 26.71
C MET A 258 -16.79 58.55 25.74
N ASP A 259 -15.71 59.34 25.72
CA ASP A 259 -15.42 60.31 24.67
C ASP A 259 -15.27 59.61 23.31
N PHE A 260 -15.77 60.27 22.25
CA PHE A 260 -15.51 59.87 20.88
C PHE A 260 -14.27 60.59 20.33
N THR A 261 -13.11 59.97 20.46
CA THR A 261 -11.93 60.29 19.62
C THR A 261 -11.82 59.25 18.50
N GLU A 262 -12.28 59.61 17.29
CA GLU A 262 -12.11 58.77 16.11
C GLU A 262 -10.66 58.75 15.61
N GLU A 263 -9.89 57.70 15.91
CA GLU A 263 -8.65 57.42 15.16
C GLU A 263 -8.96 56.74 13.81
N LYS A 264 -9.35 57.54 12.82
CA LYS A 264 -9.29 57.13 11.42
C LYS A 264 -7.85 57.19 10.93
N LYS A 265 -7.20 56.03 10.74
CA LYS A 265 -6.00 55.91 9.89
C LYS A 265 -6.36 56.17 8.42
N THR A 266 -6.43 57.43 8.03
CA THR A 266 -6.51 57.83 6.63
C THR A 266 -5.13 57.83 5.99
N SER A 267 -5.03 57.20 4.82
CA SER A 267 -3.95 57.39 3.86
C SER A 267 -3.70 58.87 3.55
N SER A 268 -2.45 59.21 3.26
CA SER A 268 -1.90 60.57 3.17
C SER A 268 -2.40 61.40 1.96
N LEU A 269 -3.65 61.89 2.03
CA LEU A 269 -4.18 62.92 1.12
C LEU A 269 -4.91 63.99 1.92
N ALA A 270 -4.40 65.23 1.88
CA ALA A 270 -5.01 66.43 2.46
C ALA A 270 -5.66 67.28 1.36
N TYR A 271 -6.63 68.10 1.72
CA TYR A 271 -7.40 68.96 0.79
C TYR A 271 -7.31 70.42 1.23
N ASP A 272 -6.90 71.33 0.34
CA ASP A 272 -6.99 72.77 0.62
C ASP A 272 -8.31 73.34 0.10
N LYS A 273 -9.11 73.86 1.04
CA LYS A 273 -10.43 74.42 0.78
C LYS A 273 -10.39 75.78 0.06
N ASN A 274 -9.22 76.43 -0.02
CA ASN A 274 -9.05 77.69 -0.76
C ASN A 274 -8.57 77.49 -2.20
N SER A 275 -7.75 76.47 -2.47
CA SER A 275 -7.27 76.14 -3.82
C SER A 275 -8.19 75.17 -4.57
N GLY A 276 -8.92 74.30 -3.85
CA GLY A 276 -9.80 73.28 -4.43
C GLY A 276 -9.11 71.97 -4.83
N ASP A 277 -7.82 71.81 -4.51
CA ASP A 277 -6.99 70.67 -4.90
C ASP A 277 -6.55 69.81 -3.69
N PHE A 278 -6.18 68.55 -3.98
CA PHE A 278 -5.65 67.60 -3.01
C PHE A 278 -4.12 67.47 -3.13
N TYR A 279 -3.43 67.33 -2.00
CA TYR A 279 -1.98 67.16 -1.94
C TYR A 279 -1.54 66.17 -0.84
N VAL A 280 -0.31 65.66 -0.96
CA VAL A 280 0.29 64.69 -0.03
C VAL A 280 1.30 65.41 0.87
N ASN A 281 1.21 65.21 2.18
CA ASN A 281 2.23 65.68 3.12
C ASN A 281 3.33 64.61 3.28
N GLU A 282 4.52 64.86 2.75
CA GLU A 282 5.73 64.08 3.06
C GLU A 282 6.44 64.71 4.26
N SER A 283 6.32 64.07 5.44
CA SER A 283 7.12 64.41 6.62
C SER A 283 8.37 63.54 6.68
N ASN A 284 9.54 64.17 6.58
CA ASN A 284 10.85 63.51 6.70
C ASN A 284 11.03 62.84 8.07
N ASP A 285 11.15 61.52 8.09
CA ASP A 285 11.70 60.80 9.25
C ASP A 285 13.23 60.74 9.20
N ILE A 286 13.85 61.17 10.29
CA ILE A 286 15.30 61.32 10.43
C ILE A 286 15.92 59.99 10.85
N PHE A 287 16.84 59.45 10.03
CA PHE A 287 17.68 58.32 10.41
C PHE A 287 18.73 58.74 11.47
N VAL A 288 18.91 57.89 12.48
CA VAL A 288 20.09 57.91 13.36
C VAL A 288 20.75 56.54 13.29
N GLU A 289 21.96 56.49 12.75
CA GLU A 289 22.77 55.29 12.62
C GLU A 289 23.43 54.87 13.95
N ASN A 290 23.73 53.58 14.06
CA ASN A 290 24.88 53.11 14.83
C ASN A 290 25.74 52.21 13.92
N SER A 291 27.01 52.59 13.79
CA SER A 291 28.07 51.91 13.01
C SER A 291 28.33 50.48 13.54
N VAL A 292 28.84 49.51 12.77
CA VAL A 292 30.24 49.27 12.32
C VAL A 292 30.18 47.96 11.49
N ASP A 293 30.85 47.71 10.37
CA ASP A 293 31.88 48.42 9.58
C ASP A 293 31.73 47.98 8.09
N LYS A 294 32.21 48.83 7.15
CA LYS A 294 33.19 48.51 6.07
C LYS A 294 33.19 47.13 5.38
N LEU A 295 33.46 47.00 4.07
CA LEU A 295 33.98 47.90 3.03
C LEU A 295 33.37 47.37 1.71
N GLY A 296 32.73 48.17 0.85
CA GLY A 296 33.39 48.91 -0.25
C GLY A 296 33.60 48.02 -1.50
N ASP A 297 33.63 48.53 -2.73
CA ASP A 297 33.24 49.82 -3.29
C ASP A 297 33.25 49.68 -4.85
N LYS A 298 32.68 50.66 -5.59
CA LYS A 298 32.85 50.90 -7.04
C LYS A 298 32.19 49.88 -8.01
N SER A 299 31.09 50.20 -8.71
CA SER A 299 30.80 51.26 -9.71
C SER A 299 31.19 50.91 -11.16
N GLY A 300 30.22 50.96 -12.07
CA GLY A 300 30.48 50.91 -13.52
C GLY A 300 29.24 50.64 -14.38
N LYS A 301 28.62 51.70 -14.93
CA LYS A 301 27.81 51.63 -16.18
C LYS A 301 28.74 51.22 -17.35
N ILE A 302 28.33 50.79 -18.55
CA ILE A 302 27.35 51.38 -19.50
C ILE A 302 26.86 50.31 -20.50
N ASP A 303 25.55 50.37 -20.79
CA ASP A 303 24.73 50.11 -22.00
C ASP A 303 25.24 49.38 -23.28
N ASN A 304 24.27 48.70 -23.92
CA ASN A 304 24.03 48.48 -25.36
C ASN A 304 24.90 47.51 -26.20
N LEU A 305 24.28 46.43 -26.73
CA LEU A 305 23.81 46.36 -28.14
C LEU A 305 23.03 45.03 -28.46
N GLN A 306 22.32 45.04 -29.60
CA GLN A 306 21.31 44.07 -30.08
C GLN A 306 21.86 42.83 -30.83
N GLU A 307 20.99 41.80 -30.97
CA GLU A 307 20.60 40.99 -32.18
C GLU A 307 21.68 40.65 -33.26
N ASP A 308 21.66 39.53 -34.00
CA ASP A 308 20.67 38.44 -34.15
C ASP A 308 21.23 37.19 -34.89
N SER A 309 20.62 36.02 -34.65
CA SER A 309 20.29 34.98 -35.66
C SER A 309 21.35 34.10 -36.42
N ILE A 310 20.89 32.88 -36.84
CA ILE A 310 21.41 31.93 -37.86
C ILE A 310 22.72 31.17 -37.51
N GLY A 311 22.90 29.86 -37.76
CA GLY A 311 22.04 28.82 -38.38
C GLY A 311 22.73 27.43 -38.46
N ASN A 312 22.05 26.42 -39.03
CA ASN A 312 22.53 25.03 -39.14
C ASN A 312 23.58 24.82 -40.25
N ALA A 313 24.56 23.90 -40.06
CA ALA A 313 24.77 22.69 -40.88
C ALA A 313 26.06 21.90 -40.56
N ASP A 314 25.95 20.56 -40.64
CA ASP A 314 26.97 19.51 -40.86
C ASP A 314 28.44 19.62 -40.40
N MET A 315 28.91 18.55 -39.74
CA MET A 315 29.96 17.68 -40.32
C MET A 315 30.14 16.37 -39.54
N THR A 316 30.26 15.26 -40.27
CA THR A 316 30.49 13.90 -39.74
C THR A 316 31.97 13.58 -39.62
N LYS A 317 32.38 12.86 -38.55
CA LYS A 317 33.20 11.60 -38.59
C LYS A 317 33.68 11.13 -37.21
N ASP A 318 34.17 9.88 -37.19
CA ASP A 318 34.99 9.22 -36.16
C ASP A 318 34.36 8.82 -34.82
N HIS A 319 33.41 7.88 -34.91
CA HIS A 319 33.23 6.84 -33.87
C HIS A 319 33.40 5.45 -34.47
N ARG A 320 34.56 4.80 -34.21
CA ARG A 320 34.79 3.32 -34.28
C ARG A 320 36.23 2.94 -33.91
N GLN A 321 36.63 3.17 -32.64
CA GLN A 321 37.80 2.52 -31.97
C GLN A 321 37.89 3.00 -30.50
N ALA A 322 37.02 2.48 -29.62
CA ALA A 322 37.09 2.78 -28.18
C ALA A 322 36.48 1.68 -27.27
N GLU A 323 35.40 1.01 -27.69
CA GLU A 323 34.62 0.12 -26.78
C GLU A 323 35.18 -1.32 -26.58
N GLU A 324 36.29 -1.70 -27.24
CA GLU A 324 36.75 -3.10 -27.23
C GLU A 324 37.87 -3.41 -26.22
N LEU A 325 38.55 -2.40 -25.65
CA LEU A 325 39.58 -2.61 -24.62
C LEU A 325 39.03 -2.70 -23.19
N GLU A 326 37.95 -2.00 -22.84
CA GLU A 326 37.44 -1.98 -21.45
C GLU A 326 36.82 -3.31 -21.02
N ARG A 327 36.37 -4.15 -21.95
CA ARG A 327 35.68 -5.42 -21.65
C ARG A 327 36.58 -6.55 -21.16
N LYS A 328 37.91 -6.41 -21.20
CA LYS A 328 38.86 -7.47 -20.78
C LYS A 328 39.44 -7.30 -19.38
N ASN A 329 39.50 -6.09 -18.84
CA ASN A 329 40.13 -5.85 -17.53
C ASN A 329 39.16 -5.97 -16.33
N ALA A 330 37.85 -5.84 -16.53
CA ALA A 330 36.86 -6.00 -15.48
C ALA A 330 36.66 -7.45 -14.98
N GLY A 331 37.24 -8.44 -15.65
CA GLY A 331 37.02 -9.87 -15.35
C GLY A 331 37.83 -10.41 -14.17
N ASN A 332 39.03 -9.89 -13.92
CA ASN A 332 39.97 -10.53 -12.99
C ASN A 332 39.86 -10.02 -11.53
N GLU A 333 39.57 -8.74 -11.30
CA GLU A 333 39.41 -8.19 -9.94
C GLU A 333 38.15 -8.71 -9.20
N ALA A 334 37.17 -9.22 -9.94
CA ALA A 334 35.93 -9.76 -9.37
C ALA A 334 36.09 -11.16 -8.75
N VAL A 335 37.15 -11.89 -9.10
CA VAL A 335 37.37 -13.28 -8.65
C VAL A 335 38.05 -13.31 -7.28
N GLU A 336 39.17 -12.59 -7.09
CA GLU A 336 39.91 -12.58 -5.81
C GLU A 336 39.13 -11.95 -4.63
N LYS A 337 38.24 -10.98 -4.91
CA LYS A 337 37.39 -10.38 -3.86
C LYS A 337 36.33 -11.35 -3.32
N ASN A 338 35.91 -12.35 -4.09
CA ASN A 338 34.84 -13.28 -3.68
C ASN A 338 35.35 -14.37 -2.73
N GLU A 339 36.58 -14.88 -2.91
CA GLU A 339 37.15 -15.91 -2.02
C GLU A 339 37.39 -15.39 -0.60
N ARG A 340 37.76 -14.11 -0.44
CA ARG A 340 37.91 -13.49 0.90
C ARG A 340 36.59 -13.30 1.66
N ILE A 341 35.46 -13.22 0.98
CA ILE A 341 34.15 -13.01 1.62
C ILE A 341 33.56 -14.34 2.13
N GLN A 342 33.82 -15.46 1.45
CA GLN A 342 33.28 -16.77 1.87
C GLN A 342 33.84 -17.26 3.22
N ASN A 343 35.10 -16.95 3.55
CA ASN A 343 35.74 -17.44 4.79
C ASN A 343 35.35 -16.69 6.08
N VAL A 344 34.61 -15.57 6.00
CA VAL A 344 34.21 -14.78 7.18
C VAL A 344 32.75 -15.03 7.61
N CYS A 345 31.88 -15.48 6.69
CA CYS A 345 30.44 -15.58 6.94
C CYS A 345 29.95 -16.95 7.47
N PHE A 346 30.86 -17.83 7.92
CA PHE A 346 30.51 -19.15 8.43
C PHE A 346 30.09 -19.12 9.92
N LYS A 347 28.98 -18.41 10.24
CA LYS A 347 28.44 -18.41 11.62
C LYS A 347 26.90 -18.35 11.67
N ARG A 348 26.31 -19.56 11.73
CA ARG A 348 24.96 -19.94 12.21
C ARG A 348 23.87 -18.84 12.20
N ARG A 349 22.89 -18.96 11.31
CA ARG A 349 21.52 -18.45 11.50
C ARG A 349 20.49 -19.53 11.17
N SER A 350 19.87 -20.08 12.21
CA SER A 350 18.73 -21.00 12.11
C SER A 350 17.43 -20.21 11.89
N TRP A 351 16.56 -20.68 10.99
CA TRP A 351 15.27 -20.03 10.70
C TRP A 351 14.12 -20.78 11.38
N THR A 352 13.84 -20.42 12.64
CA THR A 352 12.72 -20.98 13.40
C THR A 352 11.38 -20.36 12.99
N ILE A 353 10.69 -20.94 12.01
CA ILE A 353 9.29 -20.59 11.71
C ILE A 353 8.37 -21.30 12.71
N LEU A 354 7.94 -20.56 13.73
CA LEU A 354 7.07 -21.06 14.80
C LEU A 354 5.60 -20.81 14.45
N SER A 355 5.06 -21.59 13.50
CA SER A 355 3.62 -21.57 13.20
C SER A 355 2.85 -22.40 14.22
N SER A 356 2.19 -21.74 15.16
CA SER A 356 1.30 -22.36 16.16
C SER A 356 -0.16 -22.24 15.74
N MET A 357 -0.62 -23.11 14.84
CA MET A 357 -2.02 -23.14 14.39
C MET A 357 -2.93 -23.78 15.47
N PHE A 358 -3.50 -22.95 16.35
CA PHE A 358 -4.44 -23.38 17.39
C PHE A 358 -5.88 -23.27 16.91
N ILE A 359 -6.45 -24.36 16.37
CA ILE A 359 -7.88 -24.43 16.01
C ILE A 359 -8.70 -24.72 17.26
N LYS A 360 -9.33 -23.69 17.85
CA LYS A 360 -10.14 -23.81 19.07
C LYS A 360 -11.64 -23.79 18.77
N LYS A 361 -12.16 -24.90 18.24
CA LYS A 361 -13.60 -25.07 17.91
C LYS A 361 -14.45 -25.07 19.18
N LYS A 362 -15.15 -23.96 19.47
CA LYS A 362 -16.03 -23.80 20.62
C LYS A 362 -17.43 -24.35 20.29
N ILE A 363 -17.71 -25.58 20.72
CA ILE A 363 -19.05 -26.18 20.62
C ILE A 363 -19.82 -25.81 21.88
N GLY A 364 -20.97 -25.15 21.72
CA GLY A 364 -21.90 -24.87 22.82
C GLY A 364 -22.71 -26.12 23.18
N LYS A 365 -23.08 -26.20 24.46
CA LYS A 365 -24.29 -26.89 24.93
C LYS A 365 -25.35 -25.83 25.20
#